data_AF-R5CWK0-F1
#
_entry.id   AF-R5CWK0-F1
#
_cell.length_a   1.000
_cell.length_b   1.000
_cell.length_c   1.000
_cell.angle_alpha   90.00
_cell.angle_beta   90.00
_cell.angle_gamma   90.00
#
_symmetry.space_group_name_H-M   'P 1'
#
loop_
_entity.id
_entity.type
_entity.pdbx_description
1 polymer ?
#
loop_
_entity_poly.entity_id
_entity_poly.type
_entity_poly.pdbx_seq_one_letter_code
_entity_poly.pdbx_strand_id
1 'polypeptide(L)'
;MTATYYFRVAGFPFSVSLPGACDIEELLPSFLPFYETSIGAEEPLFRFFAVPLSQLPCSETKELIDETDNDMGHLVLYALSDGYYIEIINNGHLHRMFAKSDFSSVEAHIQWDDVNAGNALSSLIRVAYAQAILRHDAVSIHASAVFCNGQAYLFLGKSGTGKSTHSALWIENIPGTELLNDDNPTIRILNGKAYAYGSPWSGKTACYKNVSFPVGGMVRLNQAPENSFQLQEGADAFVALYPGCSFIARDEHLRNSLYDTLTLLAGSVTVGTLDCLPDKDAALMCYRELTRKQ
;
A
#
# COMPACT_ATOMS: atom_id res chain seq x y z
N MET A 1 -8.07 -17.64 25.07
CA MET A 1 -7.85 -18.41 23.84
C MET A 1 -7.54 -17.41 22.72
N THR A 2 -6.63 -17.74 21.82
CA THR A 2 -6.25 -16.89 20.67
C THR A 2 -6.85 -17.52 19.41
N ALA A 3 -7.39 -16.69 18.52
CA ALA A 3 -7.88 -17.12 17.22
C ALA A 3 -6.93 -16.62 16.12
N THR A 4 -6.64 -17.46 15.12
CA THR A 4 -5.76 -17.12 14.00
C THR A 4 -6.54 -17.13 12.71
N TYR A 5 -6.40 -16.06 11.94
CA TYR A 5 -7.07 -15.80 10.67
C TYR A 5 -6.03 -15.68 9.57
N TYR A 6 -6.36 -16.09 8.34
CA TYR A 6 -5.45 -16.08 7.21
C TYR A 6 -5.97 -15.19 6.09
N PHE A 7 -5.05 -14.47 5.46
CA PHE A 7 -5.35 -13.56 4.36
C PHE A 7 -4.33 -13.72 3.24
N ARG A 8 -4.75 -13.43 2.02
CA ARG A 8 -3.86 -13.33 0.86
C ARG A 8 -4.08 -12.02 0.13
N VAL A 9 -3.10 -11.13 0.20
CA VAL A 9 -3.13 -9.84 -0.49
C VAL A 9 -2.07 -9.83 -1.58
N ALA A 10 -2.48 -9.49 -2.80
CA ALA A 10 -1.65 -9.54 -3.99
C ALA A 10 -0.96 -10.90 -4.21
N GLY A 11 -1.49 -12.00 -3.69
CA GLY A 11 -0.86 -13.33 -3.75
C GLY A 11 0.10 -13.65 -2.60
N PHE A 12 0.36 -12.73 -1.68
CA PHE A 12 1.16 -12.97 -0.48
C PHE A 12 0.29 -13.42 0.69
N PRO A 13 0.47 -14.65 1.21
CA PRO A 13 -0.26 -15.13 2.38
C PRO A 13 0.29 -14.48 3.66
N PHE A 14 -0.55 -14.19 4.63
CA PHE A 14 -0.13 -13.84 6.00
C PHE A 14 -1.21 -14.25 7.01
N SER A 15 -0.84 -14.28 8.29
CA SER A 15 -1.76 -14.63 9.37
C SER A 15 -1.89 -13.51 10.39
N VAL A 16 -3.10 -13.31 10.92
CA VAL A 16 -3.39 -12.38 12.02
C VAL A 16 -3.97 -13.18 13.18
N SER A 17 -3.33 -13.11 14.33
CA SER A 17 -3.75 -13.79 15.57
C SER A 17 -4.26 -12.78 16.58
N LEU A 18 -5.51 -12.93 17.02
CA LEU A 18 -6.20 -12.01 17.93
C LEU A 18 -6.66 -12.71 19.20
N PRO A 19 -6.91 -11.98 20.30
CA PRO A 19 -7.67 -12.51 21.43
C PRO A 19 -9.01 -13.08 20.96
N GLY A 20 -9.41 -14.25 21.46
CA GLY A 20 -10.60 -14.97 20.99
C GLY A 20 -11.95 -14.30 21.32
N ALA A 21 -11.95 -13.16 22.02
CA ALA A 21 -13.12 -12.33 22.22
C ALA A 21 -13.31 -11.27 21.11
N CYS A 22 -12.30 -11.09 20.25
CA CYS A 22 -12.33 -10.15 19.14
C CYS A 22 -12.94 -10.80 17.90
N ASP A 23 -13.85 -10.08 17.24
CA ASP A 23 -14.40 -10.46 15.93
C ASP A 23 -13.57 -9.83 14.81
N ILE A 24 -12.96 -10.67 13.96
CA ILE A 24 -12.13 -10.21 12.85
C ILE A 24 -12.95 -9.51 11.76
N GLU A 25 -14.21 -9.91 11.55
CA GLU A 25 -15.05 -9.37 10.49
C GLU A 25 -15.51 -7.95 10.83
N GLU A 26 -15.80 -7.69 12.11
CA GLU A 26 -16.09 -6.35 12.61
C GLU A 26 -14.85 -5.46 12.64
N LEU A 27 -13.68 -6.00 13.03
CA LEU A 27 -12.45 -5.23 13.14
C LEU A 27 -11.81 -4.91 11.78
N LEU A 28 -11.89 -5.83 10.81
CA LEU A 28 -11.22 -5.75 9.51
C LEU A 28 -12.19 -6.05 8.34
N PRO A 29 -13.31 -5.32 8.18
CA PRO A 29 -14.28 -5.59 7.13
C PRO A 29 -13.70 -5.46 5.72
N SER A 30 -12.68 -4.61 5.53
CA SER A 30 -12.00 -4.45 4.24
C SER A 30 -11.12 -5.64 3.84
N PHE A 31 -10.80 -6.52 4.79
CA PHE A 31 -9.98 -7.71 4.56
C PHE A 31 -10.80 -8.93 4.13
N LEU A 32 -12.14 -8.91 4.27
CA LEU A 32 -13.01 -10.04 3.94
C LEU A 32 -12.81 -10.59 2.52
N PRO A 33 -12.66 -9.75 1.47
CA PRO A 33 -12.40 -10.25 0.10
C PRO A 33 -11.05 -10.95 -0.08
N PHE A 34 -10.16 -10.83 0.91
CA PHE A 34 -8.81 -11.38 0.92
C PHE A 34 -8.66 -12.55 1.92
N TYR A 35 -9.74 -12.93 2.60
CA TYR A 35 -9.74 -13.99 3.61
C TYR A 35 -9.56 -15.38 2.98
N GLU A 36 -8.74 -16.22 3.62
CA GLU A 36 -8.58 -17.63 3.28
C GLU A 36 -8.86 -18.51 4.51
N THR A 37 -9.47 -19.67 4.31
CA THR A 37 -9.72 -20.63 5.40
C THR A 37 -8.43 -21.28 5.91
N SER A 38 -7.41 -21.39 5.06
CA SER A 38 -6.08 -21.91 5.38
C SER A 38 -5.11 -21.53 4.26
N ILE A 39 -3.83 -21.33 4.62
CA ILE A 39 -2.71 -21.15 3.67
C ILE A 39 -2.02 -22.49 3.32
N GLY A 40 -2.57 -23.63 3.76
CA GLY A 40 -2.04 -24.96 3.47
C GLY A 40 -0.62 -25.16 4.02
N ALA A 41 0.31 -25.56 3.15
CA ALA A 41 1.73 -25.78 3.47
C ALA A 41 2.63 -24.61 3.07
N GLU A 42 2.05 -23.48 2.62
CA GLU A 42 2.81 -22.29 2.24
C GLU A 42 3.30 -21.55 3.49
N GLU A 43 4.53 -21.03 3.45
CA GLU A 43 5.02 -20.15 4.52
C GLU A 43 4.37 -18.77 4.38
N PRO A 44 3.81 -18.19 5.46
CA PRO A 44 3.28 -16.85 5.42
C PRO A 44 4.40 -15.82 5.22
N LEU A 45 4.11 -14.75 4.46
CA LEU A 45 4.94 -13.56 4.34
C LEU A 45 5.30 -13.00 5.73
N PHE A 46 4.31 -12.93 6.61
CA PHE A 46 4.50 -12.61 8.02
C PHE A 46 3.41 -13.20 8.91
N ARG A 47 3.71 -13.30 10.20
CA ARG A 47 2.77 -13.64 11.25
C ARG A 47 2.56 -12.42 12.16
N PHE A 48 1.33 -11.94 12.24
CA PHE A 48 0.94 -10.82 13.08
C PHE A 48 0.22 -11.32 14.33
N PHE A 49 0.67 -10.91 15.50
CA PHE A 49 0.11 -11.31 16.78
C PHE A 49 -0.33 -10.07 17.55
N ALA A 50 -1.63 -9.99 17.88
CA ALA A 50 -2.09 -9.00 18.84
C ALA A 50 -1.94 -9.56 20.26
N VAL A 51 -1.00 -8.99 21.02
CA VAL A 51 -0.53 -9.47 22.32
C VAL A 51 -0.78 -8.45 23.44
N PRO A 52 -0.87 -8.88 24.70
CA PRO A 52 -0.88 -7.98 25.85
C PRO A 52 0.38 -7.12 25.93
N LEU A 53 0.29 -5.92 26.51
CA LEU A 53 1.42 -4.98 26.61
C LEU A 53 2.64 -5.57 27.32
N SER A 54 2.42 -6.41 28.33
CA SER A 54 3.49 -7.06 29.10
C SER A 54 4.33 -8.05 28.29
N GLN A 55 3.87 -8.44 27.09
CA GLN A 55 4.58 -9.34 26.18
C GLN A 55 5.35 -8.60 25.09
N LEU A 56 5.08 -7.31 24.88
CA LEU A 56 5.83 -6.54 23.88
C LEU A 56 7.29 -6.40 24.31
N PRO A 57 8.26 -6.56 23.37
CA PRO A 57 9.66 -6.29 23.65
C PRO A 57 9.84 -4.86 24.16
N CYS A 58 10.44 -4.74 25.34
CA CYS A 58 10.89 -3.47 25.90
C CYS A 58 12.36 -3.29 25.52
N SER A 59 12.64 -2.51 24.47
CA SER A 59 14.03 -2.13 24.18
C SER A 59 14.43 -0.95 25.05
N GLU A 60 15.56 -1.07 25.75
CA GLU A 60 16.17 0.02 26.54
C GLU A 60 16.69 1.15 25.65
N THR A 61 16.99 0.88 24.38
CA THR A 61 17.46 1.87 23.41
C THR A 61 16.61 1.83 22.14
N LYS A 62 16.03 2.98 21.79
CA LYS A 62 15.24 3.19 20.57
C LYS A 62 15.83 4.41 19.86
N GLU A 63 16.15 4.28 18.57
CA GLU A 63 16.56 5.43 17.75
C GLU A 63 15.37 5.90 16.93
N LEU A 64 15.01 7.18 17.02
CA LEU A 64 13.93 7.75 16.20
C LEU A 64 14.32 7.74 14.72
N ILE A 65 13.52 7.05 13.89
CA ILE A 65 13.66 7.06 12.43
C ILE A 65 12.82 8.18 11.82
N ASP A 66 11.54 8.22 12.18
CA ASP A 66 10.54 9.10 11.56
C ASP A 66 9.37 9.38 12.53
N GLU A 67 8.74 10.53 12.33
CA GLU A 67 7.62 11.03 13.13
C GLU A 67 6.67 11.79 12.20
N THR A 68 5.43 11.33 12.08
CA THR A 68 4.48 11.86 11.10
C THR A 68 3.06 11.89 11.64
N ASP A 69 2.34 12.97 11.33
CA ASP A 69 0.89 13.03 11.53
C ASP A 69 0.17 12.62 10.24
N ASN A 70 -0.80 11.71 10.37
CA ASN A 70 -1.65 11.29 9.26
C ASN A 70 -3.09 11.03 9.74
N ASP A 71 -3.95 10.55 8.85
CA ASP A 71 -5.37 10.30 9.15
C ASP A 71 -5.59 9.30 10.31
N MET A 72 -4.59 8.48 10.65
CA MET A 72 -4.62 7.51 11.75
C MET A 72 -4.13 8.09 13.09
N GLY A 73 -3.70 9.35 13.11
CA GLY A 73 -3.13 10.02 14.28
C GLY A 73 -1.63 10.27 14.15
N HIS A 74 -0.98 10.38 15.30
CA HIS A 74 0.45 10.64 15.40
C HIS A 74 1.23 9.31 15.38
N LEU A 75 2.02 9.10 14.33
CA LEU A 75 2.82 7.89 14.12
C LEU A 75 4.29 8.16 14.40
N VAL A 76 4.89 7.35 15.26
CA VAL A 76 6.33 7.41 15.56
C VAL A 76 6.98 6.07 15.25
N LEU A 77 8.07 6.10 14.48
CA LEU A 77 8.82 4.91 14.07
C LEU A 77 10.23 4.96 14.66
N TYR A 78 10.63 3.86 15.30
CA TYR A 78 11.95 3.68 15.89
C TYR A 78 12.69 2.49 15.30
N ALA A 79 14.00 2.62 15.16
CA ALA A 79 14.93 1.51 14.96
C ALA A 79 15.27 0.88 16.32
N LEU A 80 15.33 -0.45 16.33
CA LEU A 80 15.86 -1.27 17.42
C LEU A 80 17.05 -2.08 16.92
N SER A 81 17.78 -2.73 17.83
CA SER A 81 18.89 -3.63 17.46
C SER A 81 18.45 -4.86 16.68
N ASP A 82 17.21 -5.31 16.87
CA ASP A 82 16.64 -6.54 16.29
C ASP A 82 15.36 -6.30 15.47
N GLY A 83 15.02 -5.03 15.18
CA GLY A 83 13.81 -4.74 14.42
C GLY A 83 13.34 -3.29 14.52
N TYR A 84 12.02 -3.12 14.52
CA TYR A 84 11.33 -1.85 14.46
C TYR A 84 10.30 -1.74 15.56
N TYR A 85 10.14 -0.54 16.11
CA TYR A 85 9.07 -0.22 17.04
C TYR A 85 8.23 0.92 16.49
N ILE A 86 6.91 0.76 16.49
CA ILE A 86 5.97 1.75 15.99
C ILE A 86 4.97 2.08 17.07
N GLU A 87 4.68 3.36 17.22
CA GLU A 87 3.64 3.90 18.08
C GLU A 87 2.62 4.65 17.20
N ILE A 88 1.33 4.39 17.43
CA ILE A 88 0.23 5.16 16.85
C ILE A 88 -0.58 5.74 18.01
N ILE A 89 -0.59 7.07 18.11
CA ILE A 89 -1.32 7.81 19.14
C ILE A 89 -2.50 8.51 18.47
N ASN A 90 -3.72 8.19 18.90
CA ASN A 90 -4.93 8.82 18.39
C ASN A 90 -5.97 8.99 19.50
N ASN A 91 -6.49 10.21 19.68
CA ASN A 91 -7.51 10.53 20.69
C ASN A 91 -7.21 10.02 22.11
N GLY A 92 -5.93 9.99 22.51
CA GLY A 92 -5.50 9.50 23.83
C GLY A 92 -5.29 7.99 23.92
N HIS A 93 -5.60 7.22 22.87
CA HIS A 93 -5.26 5.82 22.75
C HIS A 93 -3.87 5.64 22.13
N LEU A 94 -3.11 4.69 22.66
CA LEU A 94 -1.76 4.37 22.19
C LEU A 94 -1.68 2.89 21.79
N HIS A 95 -1.55 2.67 20.49
CA HIS A 95 -1.31 1.37 19.88
C HIS A 95 0.16 1.23 19.57
N ARG A 96 0.71 0.03 19.75
CA ARG A 96 2.15 -0.23 19.62
C ARG A 96 2.39 -1.47 18.77
N MET A 97 3.49 -1.49 18.04
CA MET A 97 3.92 -2.65 17.28
C MET A 97 5.43 -2.82 17.35
N PHE A 98 5.87 -4.04 17.59
CA PHE A 98 7.22 -4.50 17.36
C PHE A 98 7.23 -5.40 16.12
N ALA A 99 8.18 -5.19 15.22
CA ALA A 99 8.41 -6.06 14.08
C ALA A 99 9.89 -6.47 14.03
N LYS A 100 10.17 -7.74 13.72
CA LYS A 100 11.54 -8.17 13.41
C LYS A 100 12.08 -7.40 12.19
N SER A 101 13.41 -7.34 12.04
CA SER A 101 14.07 -6.64 10.94
C SER A 101 13.66 -7.12 9.53
N ASP A 102 13.18 -8.36 9.40
CA ASP A 102 12.65 -8.93 8.15
C ASP A 102 11.12 -8.91 8.05
N PHE A 103 10.44 -8.35 9.05
CA PHE A 103 8.98 -8.31 9.18
C PHE A 103 8.27 -9.67 9.22
N SER A 104 9.01 -10.79 9.29
CA SER A 104 8.43 -12.15 9.29
C SER A 104 7.54 -12.44 10.51
N SER A 105 7.79 -11.72 11.61
CA SER A 105 7.02 -11.80 12.85
C SER A 105 6.78 -10.40 13.39
N VAL A 106 5.52 -10.14 13.72
CA VAL A 106 5.04 -8.85 14.17
C VAL A 106 4.16 -9.04 15.40
N GLU A 107 4.46 -8.30 16.46
CA GLU A 107 3.70 -8.31 17.71
C GLU A 107 3.14 -6.92 17.95
N ALA A 108 1.83 -6.81 18.18
CA ALA A 108 1.16 -5.54 18.38
C ALA A 108 0.34 -5.53 19.65
N HIS A 109 0.39 -4.42 20.38
CA HIS A 109 -0.54 -4.14 21.46
C HIS A 109 -1.58 -3.14 20.95
N ILE A 110 -2.83 -3.59 20.90
CA ILE A 110 -4.00 -2.78 20.52
C ILE A 110 -4.80 -2.48 21.79
N GLN A 111 -5.16 -1.22 21.99
CA GLN A 111 -6.11 -0.82 23.02
C GLN A 111 -7.53 -1.09 22.51
N TRP A 112 -8.10 -2.23 22.90
CA TRP A 112 -9.40 -2.71 22.40
C TRP A 112 -10.61 -1.89 22.88
N ASP A 113 -10.43 -1.02 23.86
CA ASP A 113 -11.43 -0.04 24.30
C ASP A 113 -11.51 1.19 23.38
N ASP A 114 -10.55 1.36 22.47
CA ASP A 114 -10.63 2.34 21.39
C ASP A 114 -11.70 1.94 20.36
N VAL A 115 -12.65 2.84 20.11
CA VAL A 115 -13.65 2.67 19.04
C VAL A 115 -13.02 2.50 17.65
N ASN A 116 -11.77 2.97 17.47
CA ASN A 116 -10.99 2.84 16.25
C ASN A 116 -9.97 1.70 16.29
N ALA A 117 -10.06 0.76 17.23
CA ALA A 117 -9.11 -0.36 17.34
C ALA A 117 -8.94 -1.15 16.02
N GLY A 118 -10.01 -1.33 15.24
CA GLY A 118 -9.97 -1.94 13.91
C GLY A 118 -9.11 -1.15 12.90
N ASN A 119 -9.23 0.19 12.91
CA ASN A 119 -8.43 1.07 12.05
C ASN A 119 -6.95 1.06 12.44
N ALA A 120 -6.65 1.05 13.75
CA ALA A 120 -5.29 0.92 14.26
C ALA A 120 -4.67 -0.44 13.88
N LEU A 121 -5.42 -1.52 14.06
CA LEU A 121 -5.02 -2.87 13.64
C LEU A 121 -4.73 -2.94 12.14
N SER A 122 -5.67 -2.47 11.31
CA SER A 122 -5.53 -2.40 9.85
C SER A 122 -4.28 -1.63 9.43
N SER A 123 -4.00 -0.50 10.09
CA SER A 123 -2.83 0.35 9.80
C SER A 123 -1.51 -0.31 10.18
N LEU A 124 -1.44 -0.98 11.33
CA LEU A 124 -0.24 -1.71 11.73
C LEU A 124 0.04 -2.91 10.80
N ILE A 125 -1.01 -3.64 10.39
CA ILE A 125 -0.89 -4.69 9.37
C ILE A 125 -0.41 -4.10 8.04
N ARG A 126 -0.93 -2.92 7.64
CA ARG A 126 -0.49 -2.23 6.42
C ARG A 126 1.00 -1.91 6.44
N VAL A 127 1.49 -1.37 7.56
CA VAL A 127 2.91 -1.05 7.71
C VAL A 127 3.75 -2.31 7.60
N ALA A 128 3.41 -3.36 8.34
CA ALA A 128 4.10 -4.65 8.27
C ALA A 128 4.12 -5.23 6.85
N TYR A 129 2.97 -5.27 6.20
CA TYR A 129 2.81 -5.76 4.83
C TYR A 129 3.66 -4.96 3.85
N ALA A 130 3.57 -3.62 3.87
CA ALA A 130 4.29 -2.75 2.94
C ALA A 130 5.81 -2.93 3.04
N GLN A 131 6.35 -3.21 4.22
CA GLN A 131 7.78 -3.47 4.39
C GLN A 131 8.16 -4.89 3.98
N ALA A 132 7.36 -5.89 4.35
CA ALA A 132 7.66 -7.30 4.05
C ALA A 132 7.69 -7.58 2.54
N ILE A 133 6.76 -7.01 1.76
CA ILE A 133 6.66 -7.27 0.32
C ILE A 133 7.86 -6.73 -0.49
N LEU A 134 8.61 -5.75 0.02
CA LEU A 134 9.75 -5.17 -0.69
C LEU A 134 10.79 -6.21 -1.05
N ARG A 135 10.96 -7.25 -0.22
CA ARG A 135 11.90 -8.36 -0.45
C ARG A 135 11.41 -9.39 -1.48
N HIS A 136 10.25 -9.15 -2.09
CA HIS A 136 9.56 -10.07 -2.99
C HIS A 136 9.12 -9.40 -4.30
N ASP A 137 9.99 -8.52 -4.83
CA ASP A 137 9.80 -7.79 -6.08
C ASP A 137 8.44 -7.08 -6.17
N ALA A 138 8.02 -6.49 -5.05
CA ALA A 138 6.72 -5.88 -4.89
C ALA A 138 6.78 -4.59 -4.08
N VAL A 139 5.87 -3.68 -4.37
CA VAL A 139 5.79 -2.37 -3.71
C VAL A 139 4.35 -1.96 -3.48
N SER A 140 4.08 -1.42 -2.29
CA SER A 140 2.84 -0.70 -1.99
C SER A 140 3.08 0.78 -2.29
N ILE A 141 2.24 1.36 -3.14
CA ILE A 141 2.41 2.73 -3.63
C ILE A 141 1.17 3.57 -3.37
N HIS A 142 1.36 4.81 -2.94
CA HIS A 142 0.28 5.77 -2.72
C HIS A 142 -0.27 6.27 -4.06
N ALA A 143 -1.31 5.60 -4.56
CA ALA A 143 -1.90 5.83 -5.87
C ALA A 143 -3.40 5.51 -5.89
N SER A 144 -4.12 6.13 -6.82
CA SER A 144 -5.45 5.65 -7.21
C SER A 144 -5.30 4.84 -8.50
N ALA A 145 -5.87 3.65 -8.54
CA ALA A 145 -5.71 2.70 -9.63
C ALA A 145 -7.06 2.31 -10.21
N VAL A 146 -7.15 2.35 -11.54
CA VAL A 146 -8.28 1.84 -12.32
C VAL A 146 -7.82 0.65 -13.16
N PHE A 147 -8.77 -0.16 -13.60
CA PHE A 147 -8.53 -1.10 -14.70
C PHE A 147 -9.48 -0.80 -15.85
N CYS A 148 -8.96 -0.90 -17.06
CA CYS A 148 -9.70 -0.65 -18.30
C CYS A 148 -9.12 -1.57 -19.39
N ASN A 149 -9.99 -2.24 -20.16
CA ASN A 149 -9.59 -3.12 -21.26
C ASN A 149 -8.52 -4.17 -20.88
N GLY A 150 -8.62 -4.71 -19.67
CA GLY A 150 -7.71 -5.75 -19.16
C GLY A 150 -6.32 -5.26 -18.75
N GLN A 151 -6.11 -3.95 -18.60
CA GLN A 151 -4.89 -3.34 -18.09
C GLN A 151 -5.19 -2.45 -16.88
N ALA A 152 -4.26 -2.35 -15.94
CA ALA A 152 -4.32 -1.41 -14.83
C ALA A 152 -3.58 -0.11 -15.15
N TYR A 153 -4.14 1.02 -14.70
CA TYR A 153 -3.54 2.34 -14.81
C TYR A 153 -3.50 2.98 -13.43
N LEU A 154 -2.34 3.50 -13.04
CA LEU A 154 -2.11 4.05 -11.71
C LEU A 154 -1.81 5.54 -11.79
N PHE A 155 -2.52 6.30 -10.96
CA PHE A 155 -2.36 7.74 -10.85
C PHE A 155 -1.67 8.07 -9.55
N LEU A 156 -0.44 8.56 -9.66
CA LEU A 156 0.42 8.98 -8.55
C LEU A 156 0.32 10.49 -8.36
N GLY A 157 0.71 10.97 -7.19
CA GLY A 157 0.69 12.40 -6.89
C GLY A 157 0.72 12.65 -5.40
N LYS A 158 1.08 13.87 -5.02
CA LYS A 158 1.03 14.29 -3.61
C LYS A 158 -0.39 14.13 -3.06
N SER A 159 -0.51 14.05 -1.74
CA SER A 159 -1.85 14.12 -1.13
C SER A 159 -2.53 15.42 -1.56
N GLY A 160 -3.82 15.34 -1.92
CA GLY A 160 -4.58 16.49 -2.42
C GLY A 160 -4.45 16.80 -3.92
N THR A 161 -3.55 16.17 -4.68
CA THR A 161 -3.37 16.46 -6.13
C THR A 161 -4.54 16.00 -7.01
N GLY A 162 -5.48 15.22 -6.47
CA GLY A 162 -6.69 14.80 -7.20
C GLY A 162 -6.63 13.40 -7.82
N LYS A 163 -5.82 12.47 -7.28
CA LYS A 163 -5.72 11.07 -7.76
C LYS A 163 -7.09 10.38 -7.87
N SER A 164 -7.86 10.38 -6.78
CA SER A 164 -9.22 9.79 -6.76
C SER A 164 -10.17 10.53 -7.72
N THR A 165 -10.06 11.85 -7.83
CA THR A 165 -10.81 12.64 -8.82
C THR A 165 -10.48 12.20 -10.25
N HIS A 166 -9.21 11.98 -10.56
CA HIS A 166 -8.78 11.52 -11.88
C HIS A 166 -9.27 10.10 -12.18
N SER A 167 -9.26 9.20 -11.19
CA SER A 167 -9.86 7.86 -11.33
C SER A 167 -11.37 7.92 -11.60
N ALA A 168 -12.10 8.83 -10.94
CA ALA A 168 -13.53 9.03 -11.17
C ALA A 168 -13.81 9.57 -12.58
N LEU A 169 -12.98 10.51 -13.06
CA LEU A 169 -13.06 11.02 -14.43
C LEU A 169 -12.84 9.93 -15.48
N TRP A 170 -11.90 9.00 -15.23
CA TRP A 170 -11.69 7.83 -16.07
C TRP A 170 -12.93 6.91 -16.09
N ILE A 171 -13.50 6.60 -14.93
CA ILE A 171 -14.72 5.77 -14.81
C ILE A 171 -15.91 6.41 -15.55
N GLU A 172 -16.08 7.73 -15.43
CA GLU A 172 -17.18 8.46 -16.06
C GLU A 172 -17.03 8.58 -17.58
N ASN A 173 -15.79 8.73 -18.08
CA ASN A 173 -15.57 9.17 -19.47
C ASN A 173 -14.92 8.13 -20.38
N ILE A 174 -14.37 7.03 -19.85
CA ILE A 174 -13.72 5.98 -20.63
C ILE A 174 -14.48 4.66 -20.43
N PRO A 175 -15.24 4.20 -21.43
CA PRO A 175 -16.05 2.98 -21.33
C PRO A 175 -15.24 1.75 -20.93
N GLY A 176 -15.80 0.93 -20.04
CA GLY A 176 -15.15 -0.30 -19.55
C GLY A 176 -14.11 -0.07 -18.46
N THR A 177 -14.05 1.14 -17.89
CA THR A 177 -13.18 1.46 -16.75
C THR A 177 -13.88 1.19 -15.44
N GLU A 178 -13.16 0.56 -14.51
CA GLU A 178 -13.57 0.38 -13.13
C GLU A 178 -12.45 0.72 -12.16
N LEU A 179 -12.81 1.08 -10.93
CA LEU A 179 -11.85 1.25 -9.85
C LEU A 179 -11.24 -0.10 -9.45
N LEU A 180 -9.92 -0.13 -9.30
CA LEU A 180 -9.15 -1.27 -8.77
C LEU A 180 -8.81 -1.08 -7.29
N ASN A 181 -8.32 0.11 -6.92
CA ASN A 181 -7.98 0.50 -5.55
C ASN A 181 -7.81 2.03 -5.48
N ASP A 182 -8.14 2.66 -4.36
CA ASP A 182 -8.07 4.12 -4.21
C ASP A 182 -7.21 4.56 -3.02
N ASP A 183 -6.03 3.96 -2.79
CA ASP A 183 -4.95 4.58 -1.96
C ASP A 183 -3.64 3.79 -2.01
N ASN A 184 -3.72 2.47 -1.76
CA ASN A 184 -2.55 1.60 -1.61
C ASN A 184 -2.65 0.34 -2.48
N PRO A 185 -2.71 0.45 -3.82
CA PRO A 185 -2.53 -0.70 -4.68
C PRO A 185 -1.15 -1.33 -4.44
N THR A 186 -1.08 -2.65 -4.53
CA THR A 186 0.19 -3.36 -4.57
C THR A 186 0.59 -3.60 -6.01
N ILE A 187 1.84 -3.30 -6.35
CA ILE A 187 2.44 -3.69 -7.62
C ILE A 187 3.39 -4.85 -7.36
N ARG A 188 3.32 -5.90 -8.17
CA ARG A 188 4.28 -7.01 -8.15
C ARG A 188 4.91 -7.20 -9.51
N ILE A 189 6.20 -7.53 -9.52
CA ILE A 189 6.88 -8.03 -10.71
C ILE A 189 6.81 -9.55 -10.71
N LEU A 190 6.19 -10.11 -11.74
CA LEU A 190 6.09 -11.56 -11.94
C LEU A 190 6.64 -11.90 -13.32
N ASN A 191 7.71 -12.70 -13.37
CA ASN A 191 8.38 -13.08 -14.62
C ASN A 191 8.74 -11.86 -15.50
N GLY A 192 9.24 -10.79 -14.87
CA GLY A 192 9.62 -9.54 -15.54
C GLY A 192 8.44 -8.65 -15.99
N LYS A 193 7.21 -8.97 -15.60
CA LYS A 193 6.02 -8.15 -15.92
C LYS A 193 5.40 -7.56 -14.66
N ALA A 194 5.02 -6.30 -14.73
CA ALA A 194 4.33 -5.61 -13.65
C ALA A 194 2.84 -5.93 -13.64
N TYR A 195 2.31 -6.24 -12.46
CA TYR A 195 0.88 -6.42 -12.20
C TYR A 195 0.44 -5.54 -11.04
N ALA A 196 -0.66 -4.82 -11.19
CA ALA A 196 -1.29 -4.09 -10.09
C ALA A 196 -2.44 -4.90 -9.51
N TYR A 197 -2.54 -4.88 -8.20
CA TYR A 197 -3.51 -5.59 -7.39
C TYR A 197 -4.33 -4.62 -6.57
N GLY A 198 -5.61 -4.93 -6.39
CA GLY A 198 -6.37 -4.35 -5.29
C GLY A 198 -5.83 -4.82 -3.94
N SER A 199 -6.12 -4.06 -2.89
CA SER A 199 -5.67 -4.33 -1.52
C SER A 199 -6.80 -4.01 -0.53
N PRO A 200 -6.70 -4.45 0.75
CA PRO A 200 -7.67 -4.11 1.78
C PRO A 200 -7.56 -2.66 2.25
N TRP A 201 -6.61 -1.89 1.72
CA TRP A 201 -6.37 -0.50 2.04
C TRP A 201 -6.74 0.36 0.84
N SER A 202 -7.86 1.05 0.97
CA SER A 202 -8.40 1.98 -0.02
C SER A 202 -8.83 3.23 0.71
N GLY A 203 -8.64 4.38 0.08
CA GLY A 203 -8.80 5.70 0.68
C GLY A 203 -10.25 6.14 0.68
N LYS A 204 -10.53 7.29 0.08
CA LYS A 204 -11.87 7.90 0.12
C LYS A 204 -12.95 7.00 -0.47
N THR A 205 -12.60 6.24 -1.50
CA THR A 205 -13.53 5.32 -2.16
C THR A 205 -13.27 3.90 -1.66
N ALA A 206 -14.24 3.32 -0.96
CA ALA A 206 -14.16 1.92 -0.53
C ALA A 206 -14.12 1.00 -1.76
N CYS A 207 -13.00 0.31 -1.96
CA CYS A 207 -12.77 -0.60 -3.08
C CYS A 207 -11.79 -1.70 -2.66
N TYR A 208 -12.33 -2.86 -2.30
CA TYR A 208 -11.59 -3.99 -1.75
C TYR A 208 -11.73 -5.19 -2.69
N LYS A 209 -10.99 -5.17 -3.81
CA LYS A 209 -11.06 -6.21 -4.84
C LYS A 209 -9.80 -7.07 -4.83
N ASN A 210 -9.94 -8.37 -4.58
CA ASN A 210 -8.84 -9.31 -4.70
C ASN A 210 -8.65 -9.77 -6.15
N VAL A 211 -8.31 -8.83 -7.02
CA VAL A 211 -8.09 -9.03 -8.46
C VAL A 211 -6.83 -8.30 -8.91
N SER A 212 -6.32 -8.66 -10.08
CA SER A 212 -5.08 -8.09 -10.61
C SER A 212 -5.10 -7.96 -12.12
N PHE A 213 -4.41 -6.95 -12.64
CA PHE A 213 -4.23 -6.74 -14.06
C PHE A 213 -2.78 -6.34 -14.37
N PRO A 214 -2.25 -6.68 -15.57
CA PRO A 214 -0.97 -6.14 -16.02
C PRO A 214 -1.00 -4.62 -16.02
N VAL A 215 0.10 -3.99 -15.63
CA VAL A 215 0.19 -2.52 -15.61
C VAL A 215 0.34 -2.01 -17.04
N GLY A 216 -0.67 -1.27 -17.50
CA GLY A 216 -0.66 -0.60 -18.81
C GLY A 216 -0.03 0.80 -18.77
N GLY A 217 0.06 1.43 -17.59
CA GLY A 217 0.74 2.71 -17.45
C GLY A 217 0.65 3.31 -16.06
N MET A 218 1.60 4.19 -15.75
CA MET A 218 1.69 4.88 -14.47
C MET A 218 1.93 6.37 -14.69
N VAL A 219 1.09 7.23 -14.11
CA VAL A 219 1.14 8.67 -14.37
C VAL A 219 1.20 9.46 -13.09
N ARG A 220 2.21 10.32 -12.95
CA ARG A 220 2.26 11.30 -11.86
C ARG A 220 1.50 12.56 -12.25
N LEU A 221 0.44 12.84 -11.50
CA LEU A 221 -0.39 14.03 -11.66
C LEU A 221 0.27 15.25 -11.01
N ASN A 222 0.11 16.39 -11.65
CA ASN A 222 0.35 17.71 -11.10
C ASN A 222 -0.84 18.62 -11.43
N GLN A 223 -1.17 19.54 -10.53
CA GLN A 223 -2.17 20.57 -10.82
C GLN A 223 -1.56 21.67 -11.68
N ALA A 224 -2.21 22.00 -12.78
CA ALA A 224 -1.75 23.01 -13.73
C ALA A 224 -2.93 23.74 -14.38
N PRO A 225 -2.71 24.92 -14.97
CA PRO A 225 -3.77 25.66 -15.67
C PRO A 225 -4.15 25.05 -17.04
N GLU A 226 -3.38 24.07 -17.52
CA GLU A 226 -3.62 23.40 -18.81
C GLU A 226 -3.25 21.91 -18.73
N ASN A 227 -3.88 21.10 -19.60
CA ASN A 227 -3.63 19.68 -19.70
C ASN A 227 -2.40 19.41 -20.59
N SER A 228 -1.36 18.78 -20.06
CA SER A 228 -0.14 18.42 -20.79
C SER A 228 0.46 17.11 -20.27
N PHE A 229 0.66 16.15 -21.16
CA PHE A 229 1.26 14.86 -20.84
C PHE A 229 2.70 14.79 -21.35
N GLN A 230 3.61 14.31 -20.51
CA GLN A 230 5.00 14.08 -20.89
C GLN A 230 5.41 12.65 -20.54
N LEU A 231 5.88 11.91 -21.54
CA LEU A 231 6.45 10.59 -21.34
C LEU A 231 7.77 10.72 -20.55
N GLN A 232 7.97 9.82 -19.59
CA GLN A 232 9.18 9.74 -18.78
C GLN A 232 9.92 8.45 -19.11
N GLU A 233 11.24 8.53 -19.25
CA GLU A 233 12.10 7.39 -19.59
C GLU A 233 13.30 7.33 -18.64
N GLY A 234 13.86 6.12 -18.46
CA GLY A 234 15.07 5.91 -17.68
C GLY A 234 14.98 6.50 -16.26
N ALA A 235 15.89 7.43 -15.96
CA ALA A 235 15.97 8.07 -14.64
C ALA A 235 14.72 8.93 -14.33
N ASP A 236 14.13 9.59 -15.32
CA ASP A 236 12.96 10.44 -15.10
C ASP A 236 11.73 9.59 -14.76
N ALA A 237 11.59 8.42 -15.40
CA ALA A 237 10.56 7.45 -15.03
C ALA A 237 10.73 6.98 -13.58
N PHE A 238 11.97 6.64 -13.17
CA PHE A 238 12.26 6.27 -11.79
C PHE A 238 11.88 7.38 -10.79
N VAL A 239 12.28 8.62 -11.07
CA VAL A 239 11.98 9.80 -10.24
C VAL A 239 10.47 10.06 -10.18
N ALA A 240 9.74 9.81 -11.27
CA ALA A 240 8.29 9.91 -11.30
C ALA A 240 7.61 8.80 -10.47
N LEU A 241 8.19 7.60 -10.35
CA LEU A 241 7.60 6.51 -9.58
C LEU A 241 7.92 6.57 -8.08
N TYR A 242 9.15 6.96 -7.73
CA TYR A 242 9.67 6.87 -6.35
C TYR A 242 8.79 7.55 -5.28
N PRO A 243 8.29 8.78 -5.46
CA PRO A 243 7.50 9.45 -4.41
C PRO A 243 6.16 8.73 -4.15
N GLY A 244 5.91 8.39 -2.88
CA GLY A 244 4.68 7.70 -2.45
C GLY A 244 4.83 6.19 -2.34
N CYS A 245 6.00 5.61 -2.64
CA CYS A 245 6.31 4.23 -2.24
C CYS A 245 6.40 4.14 -0.70
N SER A 246 5.80 3.10 -0.12
CA SER A 246 5.76 2.91 1.34
C SER A 246 6.95 2.08 1.82
N PHE A 247 7.97 2.73 2.39
CA PHE A 247 9.16 2.04 2.90
C PHE A 247 9.85 2.79 4.04
N ILE A 248 10.59 2.07 4.89
CA ILE A 248 11.45 2.67 5.91
C ILE A 248 12.75 3.15 5.26
N ALA A 249 12.84 4.46 5.00
CA ALA A 249 13.91 5.02 4.19
C ALA A 249 15.34 4.84 4.76
N ARG A 250 15.47 4.72 6.09
CA ARG A 250 16.76 4.50 6.75
C ARG A 250 17.27 3.06 6.65
N ASP A 251 16.42 2.08 6.36
CA ASP A 251 16.85 0.69 6.14
C ASP A 251 17.44 0.55 4.73
N GLU A 252 18.73 0.25 4.66
CA GLU A 252 19.44 0.08 3.39
C GLU A 252 18.92 -1.12 2.57
N HIS A 253 18.57 -2.24 3.21
CA HIS A 253 18.10 -3.42 2.50
C HIS A 253 16.71 -3.20 1.90
N LEU A 254 15.80 -2.59 2.67
CA LEU A 254 14.46 -2.25 2.18
C LEU A 254 14.53 -1.21 1.06
N ARG A 255 15.38 -0.19 1.22
CA ARG A 255 15.61 0.85 0.20
C ARG A 255 16.19 0.25 -1.09
N ASN A 256 17.18 -0.64 -1.01
CA ASN A 256 17.76 -1.27 -2.19
C ASN A 256 16.73 -2.18 -2.89
N SER A 257 15.95 -2.95 -2.14
CA SER A 257 14.89 -3.81 -2.71
C SER A 257 13.80 -2.99 -3.42
N LEU A 258 13.44 -1.83 -2.86
CA LEU A 258 12.57 -0.86 -3.52
C LEU A 258 13.20 -0.34 -4.83
N TYR A 259 14.48 0.06 -4.80
CA TYR A 259 15.18 0.58 -5.98
C TYR A 259 15.26 -0.44 -7.11
N ASP A 260 15.50 -1.71 -6.81
CA ASP A 260 15.50 -2.79 -7.79
C ASP A 260 14.10 -2.94 -8.43
N THR A 261 13.05 -2.96 -7.60
CA THR A 261 11.65 -3.02 -8.07
C THR A 261 11.29 -1.82 -8.95
N LEU A 262 11.66 -0.60 -8.54
CA LEU A 262 11.36 0.63 -9.29
C LEU A 262 12.15 0.71 -10.60
N THR A 263 13.39 0.23 -10.62
CA THR A 263 14.20 0.12 -11.85
C THR A 263 13.49 -0.77 -12.87
N LEU A 264 12.97 -1.92 -12.45
CA LEU A 264 12.21 -2.81 -13.32
C LEU A 264 10.91 -2.15 -13.82
N LEU A 265 10.19 -1.43 -12.96
CA LEU A 265 8.98 -0.71 -13.35
C LEU A 265 9.28 0.39 -14.38
N ALA A 266 10.28 1.22 -14.12
CA ALA A 266 10.70 2.30 -15.01
C ALA A 266 11.15 1.80 -16.40
N GLY A 267 11.68 0.57 -16.48
CA GLY A 267 12.11 -0.06 -17.73
C GLY A 267 11.04 -0.89 -18.46
N SER A 268 9.93 -1.23 -17.81
CA SER A 268 8.93 -2.17 -18.36
C SER A 268 7.51 -1.61 -18.52
N VAL A 269 7.23 -0.45 -17.91
CA VAL A 269 5.91 0.20 -17.92
C VAL A 269 6.02 1.59 -18.55
N THR A 270 4.99 1.99 -19.29
CA THR A 270 4.87 3.38 -19.76
C THR A 270 4.63 4.31 -18.57
N VAL A 271 5.60 5.17 -18.28
CA VAL A 271 5.53 6.16 -17.19
C VAL A 271 5.35 7.55 -17.77
N GLY A 272 4.46 8.35 -17.19
CA GLY A 272 4.22 9.73 -17.60
C GLY A 272 4.12 10.70 -16.43
N THR A 273 4.24 11.98 -16.72
CA THR A 273 3.71 13.06 -15.90
C THR A 273 2.53 13.69 -16.63
N LEU A 274 1.53 14.13 -15.87
CA LEU A 274 0.37 14.83 -16.40
C LEU A 274 0.13 16.07 -15.56
N ASP A 275 0.41 17.22 -16.16
CA ASP A 275 -0.09 18.50 -15.71
C ASP A 275 -1.56 18.57 -16.12
N CYS A 276 -2.49 18.77 -15.18
CA CYS A 276 -3.91 18.72 -15.50
C CYS A 276 -4.83 19.61 -14.67
N LEU A 277 -5.92 19.99 -15.33
CA LEU A 277 -7.19 20.40 -14.74
C LEU A 277 -8.01 19.14 -14.34
N PRO A 278 -8.91 19.23 -13.35
CA PRO A 278 -9.78 18.12 -12.96
C PRO A 278 -10.98 17.98 -13.91
N ASP A 279 -10.72 17.78 -15.20
CA ASP A 279 -11.73 17.72 -16.25
C ASP A 279 -11.65 16.43 -17.09
N LYS A 280 -12.69 16.24 -17.91
CA LYS A 280 -12.80 15.12 -18.84
C LYS A 280 -11.62 15.04 -19.81
N ASP A 281 -11.13 16.18 -20.31
CA ASP A 281 -10.10 16.22 -21.34
C ASP A 281 -8.76 15.72 -20.80
N ALA A 282 -8.47 15.95 -19.51
CA ALA A 282 -7.31 15.38 -18.82
C ALA A 282 -7.34 13.85 -18.82
N ALA A 283 -8.49 13.24 -18.48
CA ALA A 283 -8.63 11.79 -18.45
C ALA A 283 -8.50 11.17 -19.85
N LEU A 284 -9.15 11.77 -20.86
CA LEU A 284 -9.07 11.30 -22.24
C LEU A 284 -7.66 11.45 -22.83
N MET A 285 -6.96 12.56 -22.54
CA MET A 285 -5.56 12.76 -22.92
C MET A 285 -4.67 11.69 -22.29
N CYS A 286 -4.76 11.50 -20.98
CA CYS A 286 -4.01 10.51 -20.22
C CYS A 286 -4.17 9.11 -20.84
N TYR A 287 -5.42 8.67 -21.04
CA TYR A 287 -5.70 7.37 -21.65
C TYR A 287 -5.13 7.24 -23.06
N ARG A 288 -5.29 8.27 -23.91
CA ARG A 288 -4.77 8.27 -25.28
C ARG A 288 -3.25 8.13 -25.31
N GLU A 289 -2.53 8.90 -24.50
CA GLU A 289 -1.06 8.85 -24.50
C GLU A 289 -0.54 7.53 -23.91
N LEU A 290 -1.17 6.99 -22.86
CA LEU A 290 -0.79 5.69 -22.29
C LEU A 290 -1.10 4.49 -23.18
N THR A 291 -2.13 4.57 -24.03
CA THR A 291 -2.53 3.47 -24.93
C THR A 291 -1.97 3.59 -26.34
N ARG A 292 -1.19 4.65 -26.60
CA ARG A 292 -0.56 4.84 -27.90
C ARG A 292 0.45 3.72 -28.11
N LYS A 293 0.29 2.95 -29.20
CA LYS A 293 1.27 1.92 -29.57
C LYS A 293 2.62 2.59 -29.81
N GLN A 294 3.63 2.21 -29.02
CA GLN A 294 5.04 2.46 -29.31
C GLN A 294 5.49 1.59 -30.48
#